data_AF-A0A1W1YG14-F1
#
_entry.id   AF-A0A1W1YG14-F1
#
_cell.length_a   1.000
_cell.length_b   1.000
_cell.length_c   1.000
_cell.angle_alpha   90.00
_cell.angle_beta   90.00
_cell.angle_gamma   90.00
#
_symmetry.space_group_name_H-M   'P 1'
#
loop_
_entity.id
_entity.type
_entity.pdbx_description
1 polymer ?
#
loop_
_entity_poly.entity_id
_entity_poly.type
_entity_poly.pdbx_seq_one_letter_code
_entity_poly.pdbx_strand_id
1 'polypeptide(L)'
;MRIELTGLKGRLSQQNLSVLCFSLFFGWLLAFPFEGPVLYALSAERQINAVGLNLTSVFSHFIGLITAGLFVNSLYRAKLVQRLVCIICFAGTIMFILLPELFWLPVLTVISFFSGWVVAAWGYYAKYLFQGFDKVRLFSDILIYSNIFLVVAGMLARNVSAFAGMTFILMGLLVCFTFARWLVDKPSDSPETISLTINRFGLPFLLLCMFVFVITINSGIMYQVVYPAYVGFDLLISFYQVIPYIVAIWLLRLHATKIRQFHILYIGLALLGLAYAFFILLDRSLGSFLVVDTLMLAACGVNDLFWWGILGAMLNYASNPAQILGIGLSMNVLGVWCGGLLGTHIMATQKGHLVAAGIALVIIFIAMFIIPVLNKKLLHLLKEHVFLMRLAVMIEGEQDMMFDNLKIDKRLTDREMEIIQLLLKGYTYKVMAKQLFISENTLKTHIKNIYVKLEIHSRMELIQILEGELPKAEVGATRERPSL
;
A
#
# COMPACT_ATOMS: atom_id res chain seq x y z
N MET A 1 -32.42 -7.10 -11.15
CA MET A 1 -32.78 -5.71 -10.80
C MET A 1 -31.49 -4.90 -10.74
N ARG A 2 -31.18 -4.16 -11.80
CA ARG A 2 -29.95 -3.36 -11.91
C ARG A 2 -30.29 -2.00 -11.29
N ILE A 3 -29.99 -1.80 -10.01
CA ILE A 3 -30.20 -0.49 -9.37
C ILE A 3 -29.09 0.41 -9.90
N GLU A 4 -29.40 1.16 -10.95
CA GLU A 4 -28.58 2.29 -11.38
C GLU A 4 -28.68 3.38 -10.30
N LEU A 5 -27.79 3.29 -9.30
CA LEU A 5 -27.61 4.37 -8.33
C LEU A 5 -26.76 5.47 -8.99
N THR A 6 -27.35 6.18 -9.95
CA THR A 6 -26.78 7.41 -10.52
C THR A 6 -26.98 8.55 -9.52
N GLY A 7 -25.98 8.76 -8.66
CA GLY A 7 -25.97 9.85 -7.68
C GLY A 7 -24.94 9.66 -6.55
N LEU A 8 -24.73 10.71 -5.73
CA LEU A 8 -23.79 10.70 -4.60
C LEU A 8 -24.04 9.53 -3.63
N LYS A 9 -25.32 9.20 -3.39
CA LYS A 9 -25.74 8.04 -2.58
C LYS A 9 -25.28 6.70 -3.18
N GLY A 10 -25.29 6.57 -4.51
CA GLY A 10 -24.77 5.40 -5.21
C GLY A 10 -23.27 5.24 -5.08
N ARG A 11 -22.55 6.35 -5.24
CA ARG A 11 -21.09 6.37 -5.09
C ARG A 11 -20.65 6.01 -3.67
N LEU A 12 -21.29 6.58 -2.65
CA LEU A 12 -21.05 6.24 -1.23
C LEU A 12 -21.35 4.76 -0.95
N SER A 13 -22.44 4.22 -1.50
CA SER A 13 -22.76 2.80 -1.40
C SER A 13 -21.68 1.91 -2.02
N GLN A 14 -21.11 2.30 -3.16
CA GLN A 14 -20.06 1.54 -3.85
C GLN A 14 -18.70 1.61 -3.14
N GLN A 15 -18.37 2.76 -2.54
CA GLN A 15 -17.18 2.93 -1.71
C GLN A 15 -17.21 1.97 -0.52
N ASN A 16 -18.30 2.00 0.27
CA ASN A 16 -18.45 1.11 1.43
C ASN A 16 -18.43 -0.37 1.04
N LEU A 17 -19.13 -0.71 -0.05
CA LEU A 17 -19.14 -2.07 -0.58
C LEU A 17 -17.73 -2.54 -0.98
N SER A 18 -16.94 -1.69 -1.64
CA SER A 18 -15.57 -2.00 -2.04
C SER A 18 -14.63 -2.20 -0.86
N VAL A 19 -14.72 -1.35 0.17
CA VAL A 19 -13.95 -1.50 1.42
C VAL A 19 -14.30 -2.80 2.12
N LEU A 20 -15.59 -3.10 2.25
CA LEU A 20 -16.03 -4.32 2.94
C LEU A 20 -15.65 -5.59 2.16
N CYS A 21 -15.85 -5.60 0.85
CA CYS A 21 -15.47 -6.72 -0.02
C CYS A 21 -13.96 -7.00 0.08
N PHE A 22 -13.13 -5.95 0.01
CA PHE A 22 -11.69 -6.10 0.15
C PHE A 22 -11.28 -6.53 1.55
N SER A 23 -11.87 -5.96 2.60
CA SER A 23 -11.51 -6.28 3.99
C SER A 23 -11.84 -7.72 4.36
N LEU A 24 -12.95 -8.28 3.86
CA LEU A 24 -13.27 -9.70 4.04
C LEU A 24 -12.28 -10.61 3.31
N PHE A 25 -11.90 -10.26 2.08
CA PHE A 25 -10.92 -11.05 1.33
C PHE A 25 -9.52 -10.98 1.94
N PHE A 26 -9.08 -9.77 2.31
CA PHE A 26 -7.78 -9.53 2.93
C PHE A 26 -7.73 -10.14 4.34
N GLY A 27 -8.82 -10.07 5.09
CA GLY A 27 -8.99 -10.80 6.35
C GLY A 27 -8.86 -12.32 6.18
N TRP A 28 -9.48 -12.92 5.15
CA TRP A 28 -9.28 -14.34 4.82
C TRP A 28 -7.81 -14.64 4.49
N LEU A 29 -7.16 -13.80 3.67
CA LEU A 29 -5.75 -13.94 3.30
C LEU A 29 -4.84 -13.95 4.54
N LEU A 30 -5.04 -13.01 5.47
CA LEU A 30 -4.29 -12.94 6.73
C LEU A 30 -4.64 -14.06 7.70
N ALA A 31 -5.89 -14.54 7.69
CA ALA A 31 -6.34 -15.57 8.63
C ALA A 31 -5.88 -16.98 8.26
N PHE A 32 -5.63 -17.24 6.97
CA PHE A 32 -5.34 -18.58 6.47
C PHE A 32 -3.99 -18.67 5.71
N PRO A 33 -3.86 -18.23 4.45
CA PRO A 33 -2.63 -18.47 3.69
C PRO A 33 -1.41 -17.62 4.11
N PHE A 34 -1.59 -16.47 4.76
CA PHE A 34 -0.50 -15.56 5.10
C PHE A 34 -0.24 -15.54 6.61
N GLU A 35 0.68 -16.40 7.09
CA GLU A 35 1.00 -16.52 8.53
C GLU A 35 -0.25 -16.71 9.42
N GLY A 36 -1.26 -17.38 8.86
CA GLY A 36 -2.62 -17.31 9.36
C GLY A 36 -2.90 -18.26 10.53
N PRO A 37 -3.55 -17.81 11.61
CA PRO A 37 -3.85 -18.64 12.77
C PRO A 37 -4.71 -19.86 12.44
N VAL A 38 -5.56 -19.79 11.41
CA VAL A 38 -6.40 -20.93 10.98
C VAL A 38 -5.54 -22.04 10.38
N LEU A 39 -4.56 -21.69 9.54
CA LEU A 39 -3.64 -22.67 8.95
C LEU A 39 -2.77 -23.31 10.04
N TYR A 40 -2.23 -22.51 10.96
CA TYR A 40 -1.45 -23.02 12.10
C TYR A 40 -2.27 -23.98 12.99
N ALA A 41 -3.51 -23.63 13.32
CA ALA A 41 -4.38 -24.51 14.12
C ALA A 41 -4.67 -25.83 13.38
N LEU A 42 -4.98 -25.77 12.09
CA LEU A 42 -5.27 -26.95 11.27
C LEU A 42 -4.03 -27.86 11.12
N SER A 43 -2.85 -27.27 10.90
CA SER A 43 -1.59 -28.02 10.84
C SER A 43 -1.24 -28.65 12.19
N ALA A 44 -1.51 -27.97 13.31
CA ALA A 44 -1.28 -28.52 14.64
C ALA A 44 -2.17 -29.74 14.93
N GLU A 45 -3.46 -29.70 14.58
CA GLU A 45 -4.38 -30.84 14.72
C GLU A 45 -3.92 -32.07 13.90
N ARG A 46 -3.26 -31.85 12.76
CA ARG A 46 -2.72 -32.90 11.89
C ARG A 46 -1.24 -33.23 12.11
N GLN A 47 -0.59 -32.61 13.10
CA GLN A 47 0.85 -32.78 13.40
C GLN A 47 1.77 -32.47 12.21
N ILE A 48 1.38 -31.52 11.34
CA ILE A 48 2.16 -31.08 10.19
C ILE A 48 2.96 -29.84 10.55
N ASN A 49 4.19 -29.75 10.06
CA ASN A 49 4.98 -28.52 10.16
C ASN A 49 4.40 -27.41 9.27
N ALA A 50 3.71 -26.44 9.89
CA ALA A 50 3.10 -25.30 9.22
C ALA A 50 4.12 -24.33 8.58
N VAL A 51 5.37 -24.29 9.06
CA VAL A 51 6.37 -23.30 8.62
C VAL A 51 6.67 -23.44 7.12
N GLY A 52 6.83 -24.67 6.63
CA GLY A 52 7.09 -24.92 5.20
C GLY A 52 5.90 -24.57 4.30
N LEU A 53 4.68 -24.84 4.76
CA LEU A 53 3.45 -24.45 4.08
C LEU A 53 3.34 -22.92 3.99
N ASN A 54 3.59 -22.22 5.10
CA ASN A 54 3.54 -20.76 5.16
C ASN A 54 4.59 -20.11 4.28
N LEU A 55 5.86 -20.52 4.34
CA LEU A 55 6.92 -19.97 3.49
C LEU A 55 6.58 -20.10 1.99
N THR A 56 6.04 -21.26 1.58
CA THR A 56 5.62 -21.48 0.18
C THR A 56 4.42 -20.62 -0.19
N SER A 57 3.45 -20.50 0.72
CA SER A 57 2.25 -19.69 0.54
C SER A 57 2.58 -18.20 0.37
N VAL A 58 3.37 -17.65 1.29
CA VAL A 58 3.80 -16.24 1.29
C VAL A 58 4.59 -15.93 0.01
N PHE A 59 5.49 -16.82 -0.41
CA PHE A 59 6.22 -16.64 -1.68
C PHE A 59 5.32 -16.72 -2.91
N SER A 60 4.35 -17.64 -2.92
CA SER A 60 3.37 -17.73 -4.01
C SER A 60 2.54 -16.46 -4.13
N HIS A 61 2.12 -15.88 -2.99
CA HIS A 61 1.43 -14.61 -2.93
C HIS A 61 2.27 -13.44 -3.45
N PHE A 62 3.58 -13.42 -3.14
CA PHE A 62 4.53 -12.46 -3.70
C PHE A 62 4.56 -12.51 -5.24
N ILE A 63 4.68 -13.70 -5.82
CA ILE A 63 4.67 -13.87 -7.29
C ILE A 63 3.31 -13.41 -7.86
N GLY A 64 2.22 -13.75 -7.18
CA GLY A 64 0.88 -13.30 -7.53
C GLY A 64 0.77 -11.78 -7.63
N LEU A 65 1.24 -11.06 -6.62
CA LEU A 65 1.21 -9.59 -6.58
C LEU A 65 2.01 -8.95 -7.71
N ILE A 66 3.22 -9.43 -8.00
CA ILE A 66 4.07 -8.89 -9.07
C ILE A 66 3.45 -9.13 -10.46
N THR A 67 2.86 -10.30 -10.67
CA THR A 67 2.33 -10.70 -11.99
C THR A 67 0.96 -10.09 -12.29
N ALA A 68 0.19 -9.71 -11.27
CA ALA A 68 -1.18 -9.21 -11.41
C ALA A 68 -1.31 -8.04 -12.40
N GLY A 69 -0.37 -7.09 -12.37
CA GLY A 69 -0.39 -5.90 -13.23
C GLY A 69 -0.30 -6.21 -14.72
N LEU A 70 0.24 -7.37 -15.11
CA LEU A 70 0.32 -7.79 -16.52
C LEU A 70 -1.06 -8.17 -17.08
N PHE A 71 -1.95 -8.69 -16.24
CA PHE A 71 -3.26 -9.21 -16.64
C PHE A 71 -4.40 -8.24 -16.33
N VAL A 72 -4.30 -7.53 -15.21
CA VAL A 72 -5.32 -6.58 -14.74
C VAL A 72 -4.96 -5.17 -15.21
N ASN A 73 -5.56 -4.77 -16.33
CA ASN A 73 -5.33 -3.46 -16.95
C ASN A 73 -6.59 -2.59 -17.05
N SER A 74 -7.71 -3.00 -16.47
CA SER A 74 -8.96 -2.23 -16.44
C SER A 74 -9.82 -2.58 -15.22
N LEU A 75 -10.76 -1.68 -14.89
CA LEU A 75 -11.73 -1.90 -13.82
C LEU A 75 -12.62 -3.13 -14.08
N TYR A 76 -13.00 -3.37 -15.33
CA TYR A 76 -13.73 -4.57 -15.74
C TYR A 76 -12.96 -5.85 -15.42
N ARG A 77 -11.67 -5.91 -15.79
CA ARG A 77 -10.81 -7.06 -15.47
C ARG A 77 -10.61 -7.21 -13.97
N ALA A 78 -10.50 -6.11 -13.23
CA ALA A 78 -10.39 -6.17 -11.76
C ALA A 78 -11.63 -6.82 -11.12
N LYS A 79 -12.85 -6.48 -11.57
CA LYS A 79 -14.09 -7.13 -11.12
C LYS A 79 -14.14 -8.62 -11.50
N LEU A 80 -13.73 -8.95 -12.73
CA LEU A 80 -13.69 -10.34 -13.19
C LEU A 80 -12.73 -11.18 -12.34
N VAL A 81 -11.51 -10.69 -12.11
CA VAL A 81 -10.50 -11.34 -11.28
C VAL A 81 -11.00 -11.50 -9.85
N GLN A 82 -11.55 -10.45 -9.22
CA GLN A 82 -12.15 -10.55 -7.88
C GLN A 82 -13.13 -11.73 -7.80
N ARG A 83 -14.05 -11.84 -8.75
CA ARG A 83 -15.08 -12.89 -8.74
C ARG A 83 -14.51 -14.29 -8.95
N LEU A 84 -13.68 -14.47 -9.97
CA LEU A 84 -13.13 -15.78 -10.31
C LEU A 84 -12.20 -16.28 -9.22
N VAL A 85 -11.33 -15.41 -8.72
CA VAL A 85 -10.39 -15.78 -7.66
C VAL A 85 -11.11 -16.05 -6.34
N CYS A 86 -12.15 -15.30 -5.97
CA CYS A 86 -12.96 -15.66 -4.80
C CYS A 86 -13.49 -17.09 -4.87
N ILE A 87 -13.92 -17.56 -6.06
CA ILE A 87 -14.37 -18.95 -6.24
C ILE A 87 -13.20 -19.92 -6.07
N ILE A 88 -12.04 -19.63 -6.68
CA ILE A 88 -10.83 -20.46 -6.55
C ILE A 88 -10.39 -20.56 -5.09
N CYS A 89 -10.32 -19.44 -4.37
CA CYS A 89 -9.96 -19.39 -2.96
C CYS A 89 -10.98 -20.13 -2.08
N PHE A 90 -12.28 -20.01 -2.37
CA PHE A 90 -13.32 -20.73 -1.64
C PHE A 90 -13.21 -22.24 -1.86
N ALA A 91 -13.12 -22.69 -3.12
CA ALA A 91 -12.96 -24.10 -3.46
C ALA A 91 -11.67 -24.69 -2.88
N GLY A 92 -10.54 -23.97 -3.00
CA GLY A 92 -9.26 -24.40 -2.45
C GLY A 92 -9.25 -24.43 -0.92
N THR A 93 -9.93 -23.49 -0.24
CA THR A 93 -10.06 -23.54 1.23
C THR A 93 -10.92 -24.75 1.65
N ILE A 94 -11.97 -25.11 0.91
CA ILE A 94 -12.75 -26.34 1.16
C ILE A 94 -11.92 -27.60 0.94
N MET A 95 -11.02 -27.61 -0.07
CA MET A 95 -10.17 -28.75 -0.35
C MET A 95 -9.27 -29.16 0.82
N PHE A 96 -8.92 -28.25 1.73
CA PHE A 96 -8.19 -28.59 2.96
C PHE A 96 -8.99 -29.46 3.94
N ILE A 97 -10.32 -29.39 3.86
CA ILE A 97 -11.22 -30.23 4.67
C ILE A 97 -11.39 -31.60 4.00
N LEU A 98 -11.45 -31.63 2.66
CA LEU A 98 -11.82 -32.82 1.89
C LEU A 98 -10.62 -33.69 1.48
N LEU A 99 -9.45 -33.09 1.25
CA LEU A 99 -8.29 -33.76 0.67
C LEU A 99 -7.25 -34.15 1.73
N PRO A 100 -6.53 -35.26 1.50
CA PRO A 100 -5.36 -35.61 2.28
C PRO A 100 -4.27 -34.52 2.25
N GLU A 101 -3.41 -34.57 3.27
CA GLU A 101 -2.33 -33.60 3.54
C GLU A 101 -1.34 -33.43 2.38
N LEU A 102 -1.15 -34.47 1.58
CA LEU A 102 -0.30 -34.44 0.37
C LEU A 102 -0.73 -33.34 -0.62
N PHE A 103 -2.03 -33.00 -0.67
CA PHE A 103 -2.56 -32.00 -1.58
C PHE A 103 -2.55 -30.57 -1.02
N TRP A 104 -2.25 -30.39 0.27
CA TRP A 104 -2.35 -29.09 0.92
C TRP A 104 -1.37 -28.08 0.33
N LEU A 105 -0.11 -28.47 0.10
CA LEU A 105 0.92 -27.58 -0.45
C LEU A 105 0.58 -27.09 -1.88
N PRO A 106 0.22 -27.97 -2.85
CA PRO A 106 -0.24 -27.53 -4.17
C PRO A 106 -1.46 -26.61 -4.11
N VAL A 107 -2.48 -26.96 -3.31
CA VAL A 107 -3.69 -26.15 -3.19
C VAL A 107 -3.38 -24.78 -2.60
N LEU A 108 -2.56 -24.73 -1.54
CA LEU A 108 -2.13 -23.48 -0.90
C LEU A 108 -1.37 -22.59 -1.88
N THR A 109 -0.46 -23.17 -2.66
CA THR A 109 0.32 -22.47 -3.68
C THR A 109 -0.61 -21.77 -4.68
N VAL A 110 -1.62 -22.48 -5.17
CA VAL A 110 -2.58 -21.94 -6.15
C VAL A 110 -3.43 -20.83 -5.55
N ILE A 111 -4.06 -21.04 -4.38
CA ILE A 111 -4.94 -20.02 -3.79
C ILE A 111 -4.15 -18.77 -3.36
N SER A 112 -2.91 -18.93 -2.90
CA SER A 112 -2.04 -17.81 -2.49
C SER A 112 -1.51 -17.03 -3.69
N PHE A 113 -1.15 -17.70 -4.77
CA PHE A 113 -0.79 -17.02 -6.02
C PHE A 113 -1.94 -16.14 -6.54
N PHE A 114 -3.14 -16.70 -6.65
CA PHE A 114 -4.28 -15.94 -7.16
C PHE A 114 -4.77 -14.87 -6.19
N SER A 115 -4.62 -15.05 -4.86
CA SER A 115 -4.98 -14.00 -3.91
C SER A 115 -4.17 -12.72 -4.11
N GLY A 116 -2.92 -12.82 -4.59
CA GLY A 116 -2.11 -11.67 -4.99
C GLY A 116 -2.74 -10.85 -6.13
N TRP A 117 -3.42 -11.52 -7.07
CA TRP A 117 -4.12 -10.83 -8.16
C TRP A 117 -5.28 -9.98 -7.66
N VAL A 118 -6.04 -10.49 -6.69
CA VAL A 118 -7.16 -9.77 -6.08
C VAL A 118 -6.67 -8.53 -5.33
N VAL A 119 -5.63 -8.70 -4.50
CA VAL A 119 -5.07 -7.60 -3.70
C VAL A 119 -4.55 -6.48 -4.61
N ALA A 120 -3.80 -6.83 -5.65
CA ALA A 120 -3.32 -5.87 -6.63
C ALA A 120 -4.46 -5.23 -7.45
N ALA A 121 -5.40 -6.02 -7.95
CA ALA A 121 -6.54 -5.56 -8.75
C ALA A 121 -7.37 -4.50 -8.04
N TRP A 122 -7.44 -4.56 -6.71
CA TRP A 122 -8.16 -3.57 -5.91
C TRP A 122 -7.63 -2.14 -6.06
N GLY A 123 -6.40 -1.96 -6.53
CA GLY A 123 -5.85 -0.66 -6.89
C GLY A 123 -6.72 0.12 -7.88
N TYR A 124 -7.48 -0.57 -8.74
CA TYR A 124 -8.46 0.07 -9.62
C TYR A 124 -9.62 0.69 -8.84
N TYR A 125 -10.20 -0.02 -7.87
CA TYR A 125 -11.26 0.53 -7.03
C TYR A 125 -10.73 1.68 -6.17
N ALA A 126 -9.55 1.52 -5.60
CA ALA A 126 -8.85 2.57 -4.84
C ALA A 126 -8.63 3.84 -5.67
N LYS A 127 -8.29 3.71 -6.96
CA LYS A 127 -8.15 4.85 -7.87
C LYS A 127 -9.51 5.47 -8.19
N TYR A 128 -10.44 4.71 -8.75
CA TYR A 128 -11.65 5.27 -9.38
C TYR A 128 -12.77 5.63 -8.38
N LEU A 129 -13.00 4.81 -7.35
CA LEU A 129 -14.06 5.09 -6.37
C LEU A 129 -13.66 6.19 -5.38
N PHE A 130 -12.36 6.32 -5.09
CA PHE A 130 -11.81 7.20 -4.05
C PHE A 130 -10.91 8.32 -4.60
N GLN A 131 -11.18 8.83 -5.81
CA GLN A 131 -10.50 10.04 -6.30
C GLN A 131 -10.80 11.23 -5.36
N GLY A 132 -9.76 11.97 -4.98
CA GLY A 132 -9.88 13.11 -4.05
C GLY A 132 -10.14 12.74 -2.59
N PHE A 133 -10.27 11.45 -2.27
CA PHE A 133 -10.46 10.98 -0.90
C PHE A 133 -9.14 10.92 -0.13
N ASP A 134 -9.19 11.10 1.18
CA ASP A 134 -8.05 10.88 2.06
C ASP A 134 -7.68 9.38 2.06
N LYS A 135 -6.56 9.06 1.39
CA LYS A 135 -6.08 7.68 1.26
C LYS A 135 -5.65 7.10 2.60
N VAL A 136 -5.16 7.91 3.54
CA VAL A 136 -4.77 7.42 4.87
C VAL A 136 -6.00 6.89 5.59
N ARG A 137 -7.13 7.60 5.53
CA ARG A 137 -8.40 7.10 6.09
C ARG A 137 -8.87 5.81 5.41
N LEU A 138 -8.85 5.78 4.08
CA LEU A 138 -9.25 4.60 3.31
C LEU A 138 -8.46 3.34 3.72
N PHE A 139 -7.14 3.44 3.78
CA PHE A 139 -6.30 2.30 4.16
C PHE A 139 -6.38 1.98 5.66
N SER A 140 -6.60 2.98 6.52
CA SER A 140 -6.88 2.71 7.93
C SER A 140 -8.13 1.85 8.13
N ASP A 141 -9.21 2.15 7.41
CA ASP A 141 -10.48 1.40 7.51
C ASP A 141 -10.28 -0.06 7.06
N ILE A 142 -9.60 -0.24 5.92
CA ILE A 142 -9.31 -1.57 5.37
C ILE A 142 -8.43 -2.39 6.32
N LEU A 143 -7.35 -1.80 6.82
CA LEU A 143 -6.43 -2.50 7.72
C LEU A 143 -7.12 -2.85 9.04
N ILE A 144 -7.92 -1.95 9.60
CA ILE A 144 -8.69 -2.21 10.83
C ILE A 144 -9.70 -3.34 10.60
N TYR A 145 -10.57 -3.25 9.59
CA TYR A 145 -11.62 -4.25 9.37
C TYR A 145 -11.06 -5.64 9.04
N SER A 146 -9.99 -5.71 8.25
CA SER A 146 -9.33 -6.98 7.92
C SER A 146 -8.70 -7.61 9.16
N ASN A 147 -8.13 -6.81 10.05
CA ASN A 147 -7.51 -7.30 11.28
C ASN A 147 -8.54 -7.66 12.37
N ILE A 148 -9.70 -6.99 12.41
CA ILE A 148 -10.83 -7.44 13.24
C ILE A 148 -11.30 -8.83 12.77
N PHE A 149 -11.42 -9.02 11.45
CA PHE A 149 -11.75 -10.33 10.88
C PHE A 149 -10.70 -11.39 11.25
N LEU A 150 -9.42 -11.05 11.15
CA LEU A 150 -8.30 -11.91 11.56
C LEU A 150 -8.41 -12.34 13.03
N VAL A 151 -8.68 -11.40 13.95
CA VAL A 151 -8.84 -11.70 15.37
C VAL A 151 -9.98 -12.69 15.60
N VAL A 152 -11.14 -12.46 15.01
CA VAL A 152 -12.29 -13.37 15.16
C VAL A 152 -11.96 -14.76 14.60
N ALA A 153 -11.35 -14.83 13.42
CA ALA A 153 -10.94 -16.09 12.82
C ALA A 153 -9.93 -16.85 13.70
N GLY A 154 -8.94 -16.13 14.25
CA GLY A 154 -7.91 -16.69 15.12
C GLY A 154 -8.48 -17.18 16.46
N MET A 155 -9.38 -16.41 17.07
CA MET A 155 -10.05 -16.81 18.30
C MET A 155 -10.88 -18.08 18.11
N LEU A 156 -11.63 -18.19 17.00
CA LEU A 156 -12.40 -19.39 16.67
C LEU A 156 -11.48 -20.59 16.41
N ALA A 157 -10.42 -20.39 15.62
CA ALA A 157 -9.49 -21.46 15.25
C ALA A 157 -8.73 -22.05 16.46
N ARG A 158 -8.26 -21.19 17.38
CA ARG A 158 -7.42 -21.60 18.50
C ARG A 158 -8.20 -22.02 19.74
N ASN A 159 -9.35 -21.37 20.02
CA ASN A 159 -10.08 -21.59 21.27
C ASN A 159 -11.36 -22.43 21.11
N VAL A 160 -11.87 -22.62 19.88
CA VAL A 160 -13.06 -23.44 19.62
C VAL A 160 -12.69 -24.70 18.86
N SER A 161 -12.20 -24.57 17.62
CA SER A 161 -11.60 -25.64 16.81
C SER A 161 -11.06 -25.08 15.50
N ALA A 162 -10.08 -25.74 14.86
CA ALA A 162 -9.61 -25.30 13.55
C ALA A 162 -10.76 -25.28 12.52
N PHE A 163 -11.70 -26.22 12.62
CA PHE A 163 -12.89 -26.28 11.77
C PHE A 163 -13.83 -25.07 11.94
N ALA A 164 -14.02 -24.56 13.16
CA ALA A 164 -14.80 -23.35 13.40
C ALA A 164 -14.16 -22.12 12.73
N GLY A 165 -12.83 -21.99 12.84
CA GLY A 165 -12.06 -20.96 12.13
C GLY A 165 -12.21 -21.07 10.61
N MET A 166 -12.06 -22.28 10.05
CA MET A 166 -12.24 -22.56 8.62
C MET A 166 -13.64 -22.19 8.13
N THR A 167 -14.68 -22.52 8.89
CA THR A 167 -16.07 -22.20 8.55
C THR A 167 -16.31 -20.69 8.51
N PHE A 168 -15.76 -19.96 9.48
CA PHE A 168 -15.86 -18.50 9.52
C PHE A 168 -15.18 -17.85 8.32
N ILE A 169 -13.96 -18.26 7.96
CA ILE A 169 -13.25 -17.67 6.82
C ILE A 169 -13.91 -18.00 5.48
N LEU A 170 -14.53 -19.19 5.35
CA LEU A 170 -15.33 -19.57 4.18
C LEU A 170 -16.60 -18.73 4.07
N MET A 171 -17.27 -18.44 5.19
CA MET A 171 -18.41 -17.51 5.21
C MET A 171 -17.98 -16.11 4.76
N GLY A 172 -16.83 -15.62 5.23
CA GLY A 172 -16.25 -14.35 4.79
C GLY A 172 -16.00 -14.29 3.28
N LEU A 173 -15.45 -15.36 2.69
CA LEU A 173 -15.28 -15.47 1.23
C LEU A 173 -16.60 -15.51 0.47
N LEU A 174 -17.62 -16.21 1.00
CA LEU A 174 -18.94 -16.27 0.39
C LEU A 174 -19.58 -14.88 0.35
N VAL A 175 -19.54 -14.14 1.46
CA VAL A 175 -20.03 -12.76 1.54
C VAL A 175 -19.22 -11.83 0.63
N CYS A 176 -17.90 -11.99 0.59
CA CYS A 176 -17.05 -11.24 -0.34
C CYS A 176 -17.48 -11.47 -1.80
N PHE A 177 -17.74 -12.73 -2.18
CA PHE A 177 -18.18 -13.10 -3.52
C PHE A 177 -19.57 -12.53 -3.87
N THR A 178 -20.51 -12.53 -2.93
CA THR A 178 -21.84 -11.93 -3.17
C THR A 178 -21.72 -10.41 -3.39
N PHE A 179 -20.93 -9.72 -2.56
CA PHE A 179 -20.69 -8.29 -2.69
C PHE A 179 -19.93 -7.92 -3.97
N ALA A 180 -18.97 -8.74 -4.39
CA ALA A 180 -18.22 -8.54 -5.63
C ALA A 180 -19.12 -8.50 -6.89
N ARG A 181 -20.32 -9.12 -6.85
CA ARG A 181 -21.28 -9.05 -7.95
C ARG A 181 -21.86 -7.65 -8.14
N TRP A 182 -21.98 -6.88 -7.06
CA TRP A 182 -22.57 -5.54 -7.05
C TRP A 182 -21.56 -4.41 -7.20
N LEU A 183 -20.26 -4.74 -7.26
CA LEU A 183 -19.22 -3.76 -7.59
C LEU A 183 -19.39 -3.23 -9.02
N VAL A 184 -19.07 -1.97 -9.21
CA VAL A 184 -19.04 -1.31 -10.52
C VAL A 184 -17.91 -1.86 -11.40
N ASP A 185 -18.16 -2.04 -12.70
CA ASP A 185 -17.18 -2.49 -13.71
C ASP A 185 -16.76 -1.42 -14.72
N LYS A 186 -17.42 -0.25 -14.71
CA LYS A 186 -17.11 0.89 -15.59
C LYS A 186 -17.08 2.20 -14.80
N PRO A 187 -16.12 3.12 -15.05
CA PRO A 187 -16.19 4.45 -14.46
C PRO A 187 -17.47 5.17 -14.91
N SER A 188 -18.18 5.80 -13.97
CA SER A 188 -19.52 6.37 -14.20
C SER A 188 -19.51 7.67 -15.01
N ASP A 189 -18.41 8.41 -14.97
CA ASP A 189 -18.07 9.56 -15.83
C ASP A 189 -16.59 9.82 -15.57
N SER A 190 -15.71 9.51 -16.51
CA SER A 190 -14.35 10.03 -16.45
C SER A 190 -14.31 11.27 -17.33
N PRO A 191 -14.01 12.49 -16.81
CA PRO A 191 -13.40 13.48 -17.68
C PRO A 191 -12.22 12.77 -18.37
N GLU A 192 -12.04 12.99 -19.67
CA GLU A 192 -10.86 12.51 -20.38
C GLU A 192 -9.64 12.91 -19.55
N THR A 193 -9.14 11.98 -18.73
CA THR A 193 -7.89 12.19 -18.01
C THR A 193 -6.88 12.25 -19.13
N ILE A 194 -6.52 13.47 -19.51
CA ILE A 194 -5.39 13.76 -20.38
C ILE A 194 -4.31 12.83 -19.89
N SER A 195 -4.02 11.80 -20.69
CA SER A 195 -2.99 10.84 -20.39
C SER A 195 -1.68 11.57 -20.64
N LEU A 196 -1.35 12.50 -19.76
CA LEU A 196 0.02 12.91 -19.55
C LEU A 196 0.70 11.62 -19.15
N THR A 197 1.37 11.02 -20.14
CA THR A 197 2.19 9.82 -20.03
C THR A 197 3.35 10.16 -19.11
N ILE A 198 3.09 10.31 -17.81
CA ILE A 198 4.11 10.60 -16.83
C ILE A 198 4.83 9.28 -16.60
N ASN A 199 5.94 9.20 -17.33
CA ASN A 199 6.75 8.02 -17.50
C ASN A 199 7.38 7.64 -16.16
N ARG A 200 6.83 6.57 -15.54
CA ARG A 200 7.35 5.79 -14.40
C ARG A 200 7.63 6.60 -13.13
N PHE A 201 7.04 6.19 -12.01
CA PHE A 201 7.40 6.60 -10.65
C PHE A 201 8.86 6.24 -10.24
N GLY A 202 9.76 6.06 -11.21
CA GLY A 202 10.92 5.17 -11.22
C GLY A 202 11.73 5.17 -9.93
N LEU A 203 12.42 6.27 -9.62
CA LEU A 203 13.33 6.29 -8.49
C LEU A 203 12.63 6.37 -7.13
N PRO A 204 11.62 7.22 -6.90
CA PRO A 204 11.02 7.33 -5.56
C PRO A 204 10.09 6.16 -5.22
N PHE A 205 9.41 5.56 -6.20
CA PHE A 205 8.71 4.29 -6.00
C PHE A 205 9.69 3.16 -5.72
N LEU A 206 10.82 3.08 -6.44
CA LEU A 206 11.86 2.09 -6.14
C LEU A 206 12.42 2.26 -4.72
N LEU A 207 12.65 3.50 -4.28
CA LEU A 207 13.12 3.77 -2.91
C LEU A 207 12.09 3.39 -1.85
N LEU A 208 10.80 3.64 -2.11
CA LEU A 208 9.72 3.17 -1.25
C LEU A 208 9.73 1.64 -1.18
N CYS A 209 9.81 0.97 -2.32
CA CYS A 209 9.91 -0.49 -2.44
C CYS A 209 11.10 -1.05 -1.67
N MET A 210 12.30 -0.45 -1.80
CA MET A 210 13.49 -0.83 -1.05
C MET A 210 13.31 -0.62 0.45
N PHE A 211 12.76 0.53 0.86
CA PHE A 211 12.49 0.83 2.27
C PHE A 211 11.53 -0.19 2.88
N VAL A 212 10.40 -0.44 2.22
CA VAL A 212 9.37 -1.41 2.66
C VAL A 212 9.99 -2.80 2.74
N PHE A 213 10.75 -3.24 1.74
CA PHE A 213 11.44 -4.53 1.78
C PHE A 213 12.37 -4.65 2.98
N VAL A 214 13.27 -3.67 3.18
CA VAL A 214 14.25 -3.70 4.27
C VAL A 214 13.55 -3.78 5.62
N ILE A 215 12.56 -2.92 5.88
CA ILE A 215 11.94 -2.86 7.22
C ILE A 215 11.06 -4.08 7.51
N THR A 216 10.43 -4.68 6.51
CA THR A 216 9.50 -5.81 6.68
C THR A 216 10.20 -7.15 6.88
N ILE A 217 11.52 -7.21 6.69
CA ILE A 217 12.35 -8.34 7.18
C ILE A 217 12.16 -8.53 8.69
N ASN A 218 12.01 -7.44 9.45
CA ASN A 218 11.75 -7.54 10.89
C ASN A 218 10.43 -8.27 11.18
N SER A 219 9.37 -8.01 10.42
CA SER A 219 8.11 -8.73 10.57
C SER A 219 8.28 -10.25 10.36
N GLY A 220 9.11 -10.67 9.39
CA GLY A 220 9.44 -12.09 9.20
C GLY A 220 10.20 -12.70 10.39
N ILE A 221 11.19 -11.97 10.92
CA ILE A 221 11.93 -12.37 12.14
C ILE A 221 10.98 -12.46 13.34
N MET A 222 10.04 -11.52 13.47
CA MET A 222 9.04 -11.50 14.53
C MET A 222 8.22 -12.79 14.55
N TYR A 223 7.69 -13.25 13.40
CA TYR A 223 6.91 -14.48 13.32
C TYR A 223 7.70 -15.73 13.74
N GLN A 224 8.98 -15.82 13.36
CA GLN A 224 9.78 -17.04 13.54
C GLN A 224 10.60 -17.05 14.84
N VAL A 225 10.85 -15.89 15.46
CA VAL A 225 11.73 -15.78 16.63
C VAL A 225 11.02 -15.20 17.85
N VAL A 226 10.21 -14.15 17.66
CA VAL A 226 9.61 -13.41 18.79
C VAL A 226 8.37 -14.12 19.29
N TYR A 227 7.41 -14.42 18.42
CA TYR A 227 6.17 -15.09 18.84
C TYR A 227 6.38 -16.47 19.45
N PRO A 228 7.24 -17.35 18.89
CA PRO A 228 7.48 -18.67 19.49
C PRO A 228 8.23 -18.60 20.83
N ALA A 229 8.75 -17.44 21.26
CA ALA A 229 9.42 -17.31 22.55
C ALA A 229 8.44 -17.12 23.73
N TYR A 230 7.16 -16.85 23.48
CA TYR A 230 6.15 -16.56 24.50
C TYR A 230 5.05 -17.64 24.59
N VAL A 231 5.41 -18.91 24.33
CA VAL A 231 4.47 -20.05 24.43
C VAL A 231 3.93 -20.16 25.86
N GLY A 232 2.60 -20.28 26.00
CA GLY A 232 1.94 -20.51 27.31
C GLY A 232 0.70 -19.64 27.60
N PHE A 233 0.39 -18.65 26.75
CA PHE A 233 -0.74 -17.73 26.96
C PHE A 233 -1.75 -17.76 25.81
N ASP A 234 -2.16 -18.96 25.38
CA ASP A 234 -2.86 -19.19 24.11
C ASP A 234 -4.11 -18.33 23.91
N LEU A 235 -4.94 -18.17 24.97
CA LEU A 235 -6.13 -17.32 24.91
C LEU A 235 -5.77 -15.85 24.65
N LEU A 236 -4.82 -15.29 25.40
CA LEU A 236 -4.42 -13.89 25.24
C LEU A 236 -3.72 -13.68 23.88
N ILE A 237 -2.84 -14.60 23.50
CA ILE A 237 -2.13 -14.60 22.22
C ILE A 237 -3.13 -14.62 21.05
N SER A 238 -4.26 -15.32 21.17
CA SER A 238 -5.25 -15.45 20.10
C SER A 238 -5.91 -14.14 19.66
N PHE A 239 -5.94 -13.11 20.51
CA PHE A 239 -6.55 -11.82 20.18
C PHE A 239 -5.61 -10.63 20.39
N TYR A 240 -4.80 -10.65 21.45
CA TYR A 240 -3.98 -9.51 21.84
C TYR A 240 -2.89 -9.22 20.81
N GLN A 241 -2.37 -10.25 20.14
CA GLN A 241 -1.34 -10.10 19.09
C GLN A 241 -1.71 -9.15 17.96
N VAL A 242 -2.98 -8.74 17.82
CA VAL A 242 -3.43 -7.85 16.74
C VAL A 242 -4.04 -6.54 17.29
N ILE A 243 -4.44 -6.50 18.56
CA ILE A 243 -5.10 -5.32 19.15
C ILE A 243 -4.20 -4.08 19.13
N PRO A 244 -2.93 -4.12 19.57
CA PRO A 244 -2.04 -2.95 19.53
C PRO A 244 -1.89 -2.36 18.13
N TYR A 245 -1.86 -3.22 17.11
CA TYR A 245 -1.83 -2.81 15.70
C TYR A 245 -3.10 -2.04 15.30
N ILE A 246 -4.29 -2.58 15.62
CA ILE A 246 -5.58 -1.95 15.35
C ILE A 246 -5.68 -0.60 16.07
N VAL A 247 -5.30 -0.55 17.36
CA VAL A 247 -5.35 0.66 18.19
C VAL A 247 -4.41 1.73 17.64
N ALA A 248 -3.18 1.37 17.25
CA ALA A 248 -2.24 2.32 16.67
C ALA A 248 -2.76 2.95 15.39
N ILE A 249 -3.32 2.14 14.46
CA ILE A 249 -3.92 2.64 13.23
C ILE A 249 -5.14 3.53 13.52
N TRP A 250 -5.98 3.14 14.48
CA TRP A 250 -7.14 3.94 14.88
C TRP A 250 -6.74 5.30 15.45
N LEU A 251 -5.71 5.36 16.30
CA LEU A 251 -5.17 6.62 16.84
C LEU A 251 -4.61 7.52 15.73
N LEU A 252 -3.90 6.95 14.76
CA LEU A 252 -3.40 7.69 13.60
C LEU A 252 -4.52 8.22 12.71
N ARG A 253 -5.59 7.43 12.53
CA ARG A 253 -6.78 7.82 11.78
C ARG A 253 -7.44 9.07 12.36
N LEU A 254 -7.53 9.19 13.69
CA LEU A 254 -8.10 10.36 14.37
C LEU A 254 -7.31 11.66 14.09
N HIS A 255 -6.00 11.54 13.86
CA HIS A 255 -5.08 12.67 13.70
C HIS A 255 -4.55 12.84 12.27
N ALA A 256 -5.13 12.11 11.30
CA ALA A 256 -4.62 11.99 9.92
C ALA A 256 -4.41 13.33 9.20
N THR A 257 -5.13 14.39 9.58
CA THR A 257 -5.04 15.72 8.95
C THR A 257 -4.03 16.66 9.60
N LYS A 258 -3.50 16.35 10.79
CA LYS A 258 -2.67 17.29 11.58
C LYS A 258 -1.19 16.91 11.67
N ILE A 259 -0.82 15.66 11.39
CA ILE A 259 0.55 15.18 11.67
C ILE A 259 1.39 15.09 10.39
N ARG A 260 2.63 15.60 10.45
CA ARG A 260 3.63 15.44 9.40
C ARG A 260 3.96 13.94 9.26
N GLN A 261 3.48 13.30 8.20
CA GLN A 261 3.53 11.86 7.93
C GLN A 261 4.88 11.17 8.25
N PHE A 262 6.01 11.86 8.05
CA PHE A 262 7.34 11.30 8.29
C PHE A 262 7.78 11.25 9.76
N HIS A 263 7.26 12.12 10.65
CA HIS A 263 7.62 12.06 12.09
C HIS A 263 7.01 10.82 12.74
N ILE A 264 5.78 10.47 12.35
CA ILE A 264 5.10 9.24 12.77
C ILE A 264 5.94 8.01 12.41
N LEU A 265 6.56 7.99 11.23
CA LEU A 265 7.40 6.88 10.82
C LEU A 265 8.64 6.72 11.72
N TYR A 266 9.28 7.82 12.12
CA TYR A 266 10.39 7.75 13.08
C TYR A 266 9.94 7.22 14.44
N ILE A 267 8.74 7.61 14.89
CA ILE A 267 8.15 7.07 16.13
C ILE A 267 7.92 5.56 15.97
N GLY A 268 7.33 5.11 14.86
CA GLY A 268 7.13 3.69 14.56
C GLY A 268 8.44 2.90 14.61
N LEU A 269 9.51 3.40 13.99
CA LEU A 269 10.83 2.75 14.02
C LEU A 269 11.48 2.75 15.41
N ALA A 270 11.31 3.83 16.19
CA ALA A 270 11.81 3.88 17.56
C ALA A 270 11.08 2.86 18.45
N LEU A 271 9.74 2.77 18.33
CA LEU A 271 8.94 1.75 19.02
C LEU A 271 9.37 0.33 18.63
N LEU A 272 9.63 0.09 17.34
CA LEU A 272 10.12 -1.21 16.86
C LEU A 272 11.49 -1.55 17.46
N GLY A 273 12.41 -0.58 17.52
CA GLY A 273 13.73 -0.75 18.12
C GLY A 273 13.65 -1.06 19.62
N LEU A 274 12.80 -0.34 20.34
CA LEU A 274 12.53 -0.60 21.76
C LEU A 274 11.92 -2.00 21.97
N ALA A 275 11.02 -2.45 21.09
CA ALA A 275 10.43 -3.78 21.18
C ALA A 275 11.50 -4.88 21.08
N TYR A 276 12.44 -4.80 20.14
CA TYR A 276 13.55 -5.76 20.02
C TYR A 276 14.56 -5.66 21.16
N ALA A 277 14.82 -4.45 21.68
CA ALA A 277 15.68 -4.27 22.85
C ALA A 277 15.05 -4.95 24.09
N PHE A 278 13.77 -4.70 24.36
CA PHE A 278 13.04 -5.33 25.45
C PHE A 278 12.85 -6.84 25.26
N PHE A 279 12.74 -7.32 24.02
CA PHE A 279 12.72 -8.75 23.74
C PHE A 279 14.00 -9.48 24.21
N ILE A 280 15.15 -8.80 24.23
CA ILE A 280 16.40 -9.35 24.78
C ILE A 280 16.48 -9.14 26.31
N LEU A 281 16.09 -7.95 26.78
CA LEU A 281 16.34 -7.53 28.17
C LEU A 281 15.33 -8.09 29.18
N LEU A 282 14.09 -8.31 28.75
CA LEU A 282 13.02 -8.79 29.62
C LEU A 282 12.95 -10.32 29.65
N ASP A 283 12.35 -10.83 30.71
CA ASP A 283 12.08 -12.26 30.87
C ASP A 283 10.97 -12.75 29.91
N ARG A 284 10.62 -14.04 29.99
CA ARG A 284 9.52 -14.64 29.20
C ARG A 284 8.18 -14.64 29.95
N SER A 285 7.97 -13.68 30.84
CA SER A 285 6.71 -13.53 31.57
C SER A 285 5.59 -12.93 30.72
N LEU A 286 4.36 -13.01 31.22
CA LEU A 286 3.18 -12.39 30.62
C LEU A 286 3.32 -10.87 30.46
N GLY A 287 3.89 -10.20 31.47
CA GLY A 287 4.10 -8.75 31.43
C GLY A 287 5.07 -8.35 30.33
N SER A 288 6.15 -9.12 30.17
CA SER A 288 7.15 -8.92 29.13
C SER A 288 6.57 -9.17 27.73
N PHE A 289 5.73 -10.20 27.56
CA PHE A 289 4.96 -10.41 26.33
C PHE A 289 4.11 -9.17 26.00
N LEU A 290 3.29 -8.70 26.94
CA LEU A 290 2.42 -7.54 26.73
C LEU A 290 3.21 -6.30 26.31
N VAL A 291 4.35 -6.02 26.95
CA VAL A 291 5.19 -4.87 26.61
C VAL A 291 5.79 -5.01 25.21
N VAL A 292 6.43 -6.15 24.91
CA VAL A 292 7.11 -6.37 23.63
C VAL A 292 6.11 -6.40 22.48
N ASP A 293 5.02 -7.15 22.63
CA ASP A 293 3.97 -7.28 21.60
C ASP A 293 3.29 -5.94 21.33
N THR A 294 2.96 -5.17 22.38
CA THR A 294 2.33 -3.85 22.22
C THR A 294 3.21 -2.89 21.43
N LEU A 295 4.49 -2.78 21.78
CA LEU A 295 5.43 -1.90 21.09
C LEU A 295 5.65 -2.36 19.64
N MET A 296 5.83 -3.67 19.44
CA MET A 296 6.08 -4.28 18.14
C MET A 296 4.90 -4.06 17.19
N LEU A 297 3.67 -4.37 17.61
CA LEU A 297 2.48 -4.32 16.76
C LEU A 297 1.96 -2.91 16.57
N ALA A 298 2.11 -2.04 17.56
CA ALA A 298 1.89 -0.61 17.35
C ALA A 298 2.85 -0.05 16.29
N ALA A 299 4.13 -0.42 16.35
CA ALA A 299 5.12 -0.02 15.35
C ALA A 299 4.78 -0.55 13.94
N CYS A 300 4.40 -1.83 13.82
CA CYS A 300 3.95 -2.41 12.55
C CYS A 300 2.73 -1.66 12.00
N GLY A 301 1.72 -1.35 12.83
CA GLY A 301 0.53 -0.62 12.37
C GLY A 301 0.83 0.79 11.88
N VAL A 302 1.72 1.50 12.58
CA VAL A 302 2.20 2.82 12.18
C VAL A 302 2.92 2.77 10.83
N ASN A 303 3.82 1.82 10.70
CA ASN A 303 4.64 1.61 9.52
C ASN A 303 3.78 1.22 8.31
N ASP A 304 2.90 0.22 8.47
CA ASP A 304 1.96 -0.23 7.45
C ASP A 304 1.12 0.93 6.90
N LEU A 305 0.47 1.69 7.78
CA LEU A 305 -0.38 2.79 7.37
C LEU A 305 0.39 3.86 6.57
N PHE A 306 1.66 4.09 6.92
CA PHE A 306 2.50 5.06 6.23
C PHE A 306 2.72 4.69 4.76
N TRP A 307 3.23 3.50 4.43
CA TRP A 307 3.49 3.17 3.03
C TRP A 307 2.22 2.82 2.25
N TRP A 308 1.19 2.26 2.88
CA TRP A 308 -0.12 2.10 2.24
C TRP A 308 -0.71 3.47 1.85
N GLY A 309 -0.57 4.49 2.72
CA GLY A 309 -0.95 5.87 2.41
C GLY A 309 -0.20 6.43 1.19
N ILE A 310 1.11 6.22 1.13
CA ILE A 310 1.95 6.67 0.00
C ILE A 310 1.58 5.95 -1.29
N LEU A 311 1.51 4.62 -1.27
CA LEU A 311 1.08 3.81 -2.43
C LEU A 311 -0.29 4.29 -2.91
N GLY A 312 -1.21 4.50 -1.97
CA GLY A 312 -2.52 5.10 -2.19
C GLY A 312 -2.50 6.40 -2.97
N ALA A 313 -1.63 7.33 -2.58
CA ALA A 313 -1.47 8.60 -3.27
C ALA A 313 -0.93 8.40 -4.69
N MET A 314 0.01 7.46 -4.89
CA MET A 314 0.53 7.12 -6.22
C MET A 314 -0.54 6.51 -7.14
N LEU A 315 -1.53 5.77 -6.61
CA LEU A 315 -2.59 5.16 -7.43
C LEU A 315 -3.42 6.18 -8.21
N ASN A 316 -3.58 7.40 -7.68
CA ASN A 316 -4.29 8.47 -8.39
C ASN A 316 -3.64 8.81 -9.73
N TYR A 317 -2.31 8.65 -9.82
CA TYR A 317 -1.50 9.01 -10.98
C TYR A 317 -1.04 7.78 -11.79
N ALA A 318 -1.33 6.57 -11.32
CA ALA A 318 -0.90 5.34 -11.96
C ALA A 318 -1.65 5.09 -13.27
N SER A 319 -0.93 4.82 -14.36
CA SER A 319 -1.50 4.33 -15.62
C SER A 319 -2.13 2.95 -15.42
N ASN A 320 -1.42 2.06 -14.73
CA ASN A 320 -1.90 0.76 -14.27
C ASN A 320 -1.85 0.68 -12.73
N PRO A 321 -2.97 0.96 -12.04
CA PRO A 321 -3.05 0.90 -10.59
C PRO A 321 -2.75 -0.47 -10.00
N ALA A 322 -3.12 -1.56 -10.70
CA ALA A 322 -2.85 -2.90 -10.21
C ALA A 322 -1.36 -3.21 -10.20
N GLN A 323 -0.61 -2.73 -11.18
CA GLN A 323 0.85 -2.88 -11.20
C GLN A 323 1.53 -2.12 -10.07
N ILE A 324 1.13 -0.87 -9.80
CA ILE A 324 1.72 -0.06 -8.72
C ILE A 324 1.40 -0.64 -7.35
N LEU A 325 0.14 -1.01 -7.11
CA LEU A 325 -0.25 -1.62 -5.84
C LEU A 325 0.40 -3.00 -5.67
N GLY A 326 0.40 -3.83 -6.72
CA GLY A 326 0.99 -5.16 -6.72
C GLY A 326 2.49 -5.14 -6.43
N ILE A 327 3.28 -4.38 -7.20
CA ILE A 327 4.74 -4.27 -6.98
C ILE A 327 5.05 -3.62 -5.62
N GLY A 328 4.28 -2.61 -5.21
CA GLY A 328 4.47 -1.93 -3.94
C GLY A 328 4.29 -2.87 -2.75
N LEU A 329 3.17 -3.61 -2.73
CA LEU A 329 2.86 -4.57 -1.66
C LEU A 329 3.70 -5.85 -1.74
N SER A 330 4.15 -6.26 -2.93
CA SER A 330 4.99 -7.46 -3.05
C SER A 330 6.31 -7.31 -2.30
N MET A 331 6.86 -6.10 -2.19
CA MET A 331 8.10 -5.88 -1.43
C MET A 331 7.94 -6.11 0.06
N ASN A 332 6.75 -5.83 0.62
CA ASN A 332 6.42 -6.19 2.00
C ASN A 332 6.43 -7.72 2.16
N VAL A 333 5.71 -8.41 1.28
CA VAL A 333 5.62 -9.88 1.29
C VAL A 333 6.99 -10.54 1.13
N LEU A 334 7.84 -10.00 0.25
CA LEU A 334 9.21 -10.47 0.05
C LEU A 334 10.07 -10.25 1.31
N GLY A 335 9.94 -9.10 1.96
CA GLY A 335 10.65 -8.83 3.21
C GLY A 335 10.23 -9.79 4.32
N VAL A 336 8.92 -10.00 4.52
CA VAL A 336 8.39 -10.99 5.47
C VAL A 336 8.93 -12.39 5.17
N TRP A 337 8.95 -12.80 3.89
CA TRP A 337 9.48 -14.10 3.49
C TRP A 337 10.99 -14.24 3.76
N CYS A 338 11.79 -13.24 3.38
CA CYS A 338 13.23 -13.22 3.66
C CYS A 338 13.52 -13.24 5.17
N GLY A 339 12.78 -12.46 5.95
CA GLY A 339 12.88 -12.44 7.41
C GLY A 339 12.47 -13.76 8.05
N GLY A 340 11.44 -14.43 7.50
CA GLY A 340 11.01 -15.75 7.94
C GLY A 340 12.10 -16.80 7.70
N LEU A 341 12.68 -16.86 6.50
CA LEU A 341 13.82 -17.73 6.20
C LEU A 341 15.03 -17.44 7.09
N LEU A 342 15.33 -16.16 7.30
CA LEU A 342 16.44 -15.78 8.15
C LEU A 342 16.19 -16.20 9.61
N GLY A 343 14.97 -16.01 10.10
CA GLY A 343 14.55 -16.41 11.44
C GLY A 343 14.66 -17.92 11.68
N THR A 344 14.21 -18.76 10.73
CA THR A 344 14.31 -20.22 10.87
C THR A 344 15.77 -20.69 10.92
N HIS A 345 16.66 -20.10 10.10
CA HIS A 345 18.09 -20.41 10.14
C HIS A 345 18.78 -19.91 11.41
N ILE A 346 18.43 -18.72 11.90
CA ILE A 346 19.01 -18.16 13.13
C ILE A 346 18.62 -18.99 14.36
N MET A 347 17.37 -19.45 14.41
CA MET A 347 16.87 -20.27 15.52
C MET A 347 17.59 -21.62 15.66
N ALA A 348 18.30 -22.08 14.62
CA ALA A 348 19.16 -23.26 14.71
C ALA A 348 20.47 -23.03 15.49
N THR A 349 20.78 -21.79 15.88
CA THR A 349 22.02 -21.44 16.60
C THR A 349 21.80 -21.31 18.11
N GLN A 350 22.83 -21.60 18.93
CA GLN A 350 22.74 -21.58 20.41
C GLN A 350 22.30 -20.23 21.02
N LYS A 351 22.51 -19.11 20.31
CA LYS A 351 22.11 -17.75 20.73
C LYS A 351 21.13 -17.11 19.74
N GLY A 352 20.27 -17.93 19.12
CA GLY A 352 19.37 -17.49 18.04
C GLY A 352 18.58 -16.22 18.35
N HIS A 353 17.96 -16.13 19.54
CA HIS A 353 17.19 -14.95 19.92
C HIS A 353 18.01 -13.65 19.96
N LEU A 354 19.26 -13.72 20.47
CA LEU A 354 20.15 -12.56 20.55
C LEU A 354 20.61 -12.12 19.16
N VAL A 355 21.00 -13.08 18.31
CA VAL A 355 21.43 -12.81 16.94
C VAL A 355 20.30 -12.20 16.11
N ALA A 356 19.09 -12.75 16.22
CA ALA A 356 17.91 -12.25 15.52
C ALA A 356 17.58 -10.80 15.89
N ALA A 357 17.55 -10.49 17.18
CA ALA A 357 17.27 -9.13 17.64
C ALA A 357 18.39 -8.14 17.27
N GLY A 358 19.66 -8.58 17.30
CA GLY A 358 20.78 -7.77 16.80
C GLY A 358 20.65 -7.42 15.32
N ILE A 359 20.31 -8.41 14.48
CA ILE A 359 20.05 -8.18 13.05
C ILE A 359 18.86 -7.24 12.85
N ALA A 360 17.76 -7.44 13.59
CA ALA A 360 16.59 -6.59 13.49
C ALA A 360 16.89 -5.12 13.83
N LEU A 361 17.71 -4.87 14.86
CA LEU A 361 18.16 -3.53 15.22
C LEU A 361 19.01 -2.89 14.10
N VAL A 362 19.94 -3.65 13.49
CA VAL A 362 20.74 -3.17 12.35
C VAL A 362 19.84 -2.77 11.19
N ILE A 363 18.81 -3.57 10.87
CA ILE A 363 17.82 -3.27 9.84
C ILE A 363 17.08 -1.96 10.14
N ILE A 364 16.69 -1.73 11.40
CA ILE A 364 16.02 -0.49 11.83
C ILE A 364 16.93 0.72 11.63
N PHE A 365 18.21 0.63 11.99
CA PHE A 365 19.17 1.71 11.76
C PHE A 365 19.34 2.00 10.27
N ILE A 366 19.47 0.98 9.43
CA ILE A 366 19.55 1.15 7.97
C ILE A 366 18.27 1.85 7.46
N ALA A 367 17.09 1.42 7.91
CA ALA A 367 15.82 2.04 7.54
C ALA A 367 15.76 3.52 7.94
N MET A 368 16.26 3.88 9.14
CA MET A 368 16.36 5.27 9.60
C MET A 368 17.22 6.15 8.68
N PHE A 369 18.31 5.61 8.11
CA PHE A 369 19.14 6.33 7.13
C PHE A 369 18.48 6.50 5.76
N ILE A 370 17.59 5.58 5.37
CA ILE A 370 16.88 5.65 4.08
C ILE A 370 15.79 6.73 4.10
N ILE A 371 15.16 6.99 5.25
CA ILE A 371 14.00 7.88 5.38
C ILE A 371 14.25 9.32 4.91
N PRO A 372 15.34 10.01 5.28
CA PRO A 372 15.58 11.39 4.81
C PRO A 372 15.63 11.48 3.28
N VAL A 373 16.29 10.50 2.65
CA VAL A 373 16.40 10.41 1.19
C VAL A 373 15.03 10.14 0.56
N LEU A 374 14.27 9.22 1.15
CA LEU A 374 12.91 8.88 0.72
C LEU A 374 11.98 10.09 0.83
N ASN A 375 11.99 10.79 1.97
CA ASN A 375 11.16 11.97 2.23
C ASN A 375 11.42 13.08 1.20
N LYS A 376 12.69 13.45 0.99
CA LYS A 376 13.07 14.50 0.04
C LYS A 376 12.57 14.20 -1.39
N LYS A 377 12.70 12.94 -1.83
CA LYS A 377 12.32 12.53 -3.20
C LYS A 377 10.81 12.31 -3.36
N LEU A 378 10.14 11.78 -2.35
CA LEU A 378 8.71 11.50 -2.40
C LEU A 378 7.88 12.79 -2.34
N LEU A 379 8.26 13.74 -1.48
CA LEU A 379 7.63 15.05 -1.39
C LEU A 379 7.72 15.80 -2.73
N HIS A 380 8.88 15.70 -3.40
CA HIS A 380 9.10 16.30 -4.72
C HIS A 380 8.11 15.74 -5.76
N LEU A 381 8.00 14.41 -5.89
CA LEU A 381 7.06 13.82 -6.85
C LEU A 381 5.60 14.19 -6.60
N LEU A 382 5.15 14.08 -5.35
CA LEU A 382 3.74 14.34 -5.02
C LEU A 382 3.36 15.79 -5.36
N LYS A 383 4.24 16.76 -5.06
CA LYS A 383 4.04 18.17 -5.42
C LYS A 383 4.01 18.37 -6.93
N GLU A 384 4.97 17.80 -7.65
CA GLU A 384 5.01 17.88 -9.12
C GLU A 384 3.71 17.34 -9.75
N HIS A 385 3.23 16.17 -9.31
CA HIS A 385 2.01 15.57 -9.86
C HIS A 385 0.74 16.36 -9.54
N VAL A 386 0.60 16.88 -8.31
CA VAL A 386 -0.55 17.71 -7.93
C VAL A 386 -0.59 18.98 -8.77
N PHE A 387 0.55 19.64 -8.94
CA PHE A 387 0.65 20.84 -9.76
C PHE A 387 0.27 20.57 -11.21
N LEU A 388 0.86 19.55 -11.84
CA LEU A 388 0.60 19.25 -13.26
C LEU A 388 -0.86 18.85 -13.52
N MET A 389 -1.53 18.21 -12.56
CA MET A 389 -2.96 17.96 -12.64
C MET A 389 -3.79 19.25 -12.55
N ARG A 390 -3.48 20.16 -11.61
CA ARG A 390 -4.17 21.47 -11.56
C ARG A 390 -3.98 22.23 -12.85
N LEU A 391 -2.75 22.22 -13.38
CA LEU A 391 -2.44 22.81 -14.68
C LEU A 391 -3.28 22.18 -15.78
N ALA A 392 -3.35 20.85 -15.90
CA ALA A 392 -4.08 20.16 -16.96
C ALA A 392 -5.61 20.33 -16.90
N VAL A 393 -6.19 20.60 -15.72
CA VAL A 393 -7.64 20.76 -15.53
C VAL A 393 -8.07 22.23 -15.61
N MET A 394 -7.13 23.18 -15.56
CA MET A 394 -7.44 24.60 -15.82
C MET A 394 -7.99 24.76 -17.23
N ILE A 395 -8.94 25.68 -17.39
CA ILE A 395 -9.49 26.05 -18.70
C ILE A 395 -8.34 26.56 -19.58
N GLU A 396 -8.32 26.22 -20.87
CA GLU A 396 -7.23 26.60 -21.80
C GLU A 396 -6.85 28.09 -21.69
N GLY A 397 -7.85 28.98 -21.59
CA GLY A 397 -7.61 30.42 -21.41
C GLY A 397 -6.99 30.84 -20.07
N GLU A 398 -7.22 30.10 -18.97
CA GLU A 398 -6.56 30.38 -17.69
C GLU A 398 -5.10 29.93 -17.69
N GLN A 399 -4.79 28.82 -18.36
CA GLN A 399 -3.42 28.35 -18.54
C GLN A 399 -2.60 29.34 -19.37
N ASP A 400 -3.16 29.81 -20.48
CA ASP A 400 -2.51 30.77 -21.37
C ASP A 400 -2.23 32.09 -20.66
N MET A 401 -3.20 32.61 -19.88
CA MET A 401 -2.99 33.80 -19.06
C MET A 401 -1.86 33.63 -18.02
N MET A 402 -1.79 32.47 -17.35
CA MET A 402 -0.71 32.19 -16.39
C MET A 402 0.66 32.20 -17.09
N PHE A 403 0.77 31.54 -18.24
CA PHE A 403 2.02 31.55 -19.00
C PHE A 403 2.36 32.94 -19.54
N ASP A 404 1.41 33.69 -20.05
CA ASP A 404 1.65 35.06 -20.54
C ASP A 404 2.10 36.00 -19.42
N ASN A 405 1.50 35.91 -18.23
CA ASN A 405 1.93 36.68 -17.06
C ASN A 405 3.37 36.35 -16.69
N LEU A 406 3.71 35.06 -16.56
CA LEU A 406 5.08 34.64 -16.28
C LEU A 406 6.06 35.15 -17.35
N LYS A 407 5.68 35.09 -18.62
CA LYS A 407 6.49 35.54 -19.76
C LYS A 407 6.81 37.02 -19.67
N ILE A 408 5.80 37.84 -19.37
CA ILE A 408 5.93 39.30 -19.25
C ILE A 408 6.78 39.65 -18.02
N ASP A 409 6.42 39.13 -16.85
CA ASP A 409 7.06 39.46 -15.58
C ASP A 409 8.54 39.06 -15.56
N LYS A 410 8.87 37.93 -16.18
CA LYS A 410 10.24 37.38 -16.19
C LYS A 410 10.99 37.62 -17.50
N ARG A 411 10.42 38.40 -18.42
CA ARG A 411 11.02 38.74 -19.74
C ARG A 411 11.55 37.51 -20.47
N LEU A 412 10.71 36.47 -20.54
CA LEU A 412 11.04 35.22 -21.22
C LEU A 412 10.76 35.36 -22.72
N THR A 413 11.63 34.76 -23.53
CA THR A 413 11.41 34.64 -24.98
C THR A 413 10.39 33.56 -25.28
N ASP A 414 9.76 33.60 -26.46
CA ASP A 414 8.83 32.56 -26.92
C ASP A 414 9.44 31.16 -26.82
N ARG A 415 10.72 31.07 -27.19
CA ARG A 415 11.45 29.81 -27.16
C ARG A 415 11.70 29.28 -25.76
N GLU A 416 11.99 30.18 -24.81
CA GLU A 416 12.14 29.82 -23.41
C GLU A 416 10.80 29.35 -22.81
N MET A 417 9.70 29.99 -23.19
CA MET A 417 8.36 29.55 -22.77
C MET A 417 8.00 28.18 -23.33
N GLU A 418 8.28 27.92 -24.61
CA GLU A 418 8.07 26.61 -25.21
C GLU A 418 8.85 25.51 -24.47
N ILE A 419 10.10 25.80 -24.09
CA ILE A 419 10.93 24.90 -23.28
C ILE A 419 10.31 24.67 -21.89
N ILE A 420 9.81 25.72 -21.22
CA ILE A 420 9.11 25.61 -19.94
C ILE A 420 7.89 24.72 -20.06
N GLN A 421 7.04 24.90 -21.06
CA GLN A 421 5.85 24.08 -21.27
C GLN A 421 6.22 22.60 -21.50
N LEU A 422 7.27 22.33 -22.29
CA LEU A 422 7.77 20.97 -22.50
C LEU A 422 8.38 20.36 -21.22
N LEU A 423 9.06 21.17 -20.39
CA LEU A 423 9.55 20.76 -19.07
C LEU A 423 8.39 20.38 -18.14
N LEU A 424 7.30 21.17 -18.13
CA LEU A 424 6.13 20.88 -17.32
C LEU A 424 5.44 19.58 -17.78
N LYS A 425 5.34 19.34 -19.09
CA LYS A 425 4.84 18.06 -19.65
C LYS A 425 5.67 16.83 -19.26
N GLY A 426 6.88 17.01 -18.71
CA GLY A 426 7.71 15.92 -18.18
C GLY A 426 8.47 15.13 -19.25
N TYR A 427 8.67 15.71 -20.42
CA TYR A 427 9.48 15.10 -21.47
C TYR A 427 10.96 15.00 -21.06
N THR A 428 11.64 13.95 -21.51
CA THR A 428 13.10 13.83 -21.31
C THR A 428 13.83 14.84 -22.20
N TYR A 429 15.03 15.25 -21.81
CA TYR A 429 15.83 16.20 -22.59
C TYR A 429 16.06 15.71 -24.03
N LYS A 430 16.23 14.39 -24.22
CA LYS A 430 16.31 13.78 -25.55
C LYS A 430 15.06 13.99 -26.39
N VAL A 431 13.87 13.81 -25.81
CA VAL A 431 12.58 14.00 -26.51
C VAL A 431 12.35 15.49 -26.80
N MET A 432 12.60 16.35 -25.82
CA MET A 432 12.48 17.80 -25.96
C MET A 432 13.41 18.33 -27.06
N ALA A 433 14.68 17.95 -27.03
CA ALA A 433 15.67 18.37 -28.02
C ALA A 433 15.25 17.96 -29.44
N LYS A 434 14.71 16.75 -29.59
CA LYS A 434 14.14 16.27 -30.85
C LYS A 434 12.92 17.09 -31.31
N GLN A 435 11.97 17.37 -30.42
CA GLN A 435 10.78 18.19 -30.74
C GLN A 435 11.14 19.62 -31.12
N LEU A 436 12.15 20.17 -30.45
CA LEU A 436 12.65 21.52 -30.68
C LEU A 436 13.64 21.58 -31.85
N PHE A 437 14.01 20.46 -32.47
CA PHE A 437 15.03 20.40 -33.54
C PHE A 437 16.38 21.02 -33.13
N ILE A 438 16.81 20.79 -31.88
CA ILE A 438 18.11 21.25 -31.35
C ILE A 438 18.90 20.09 -30.73
N SER A 439 20.19 20.30 -30.44
CA SER A 439 20.99 19.30 -29.71
C SER A 439 20.61 19.26 -28.22
N GLU A 440 20.81 18.12 -27.54
CA GLU A 440 20.61 18.01 -26.09
C GLU A 440 21.50 19.00 -25.30
N ASN A 441 22.69 19.31 -25.80
CA ASN A 441 23.59 20.29 -25.18
C ASN A 441 23.03 21.71 -25.30
N THR A 442 22.53 22.08 -26.48
CA THR A 442 21.85 23.36 -26.70
C THR A 442 20.63 23.51 -25.78
N LEU A 443 19.83 22.44 -25.64
CA LEU A 443 18.69 22.43 -24.72
C LEU A 443 19.13 22.63 -23.26
N LYS A 444 20.17 21.94 -22.79
CA LYS A 444 20.70 22.14 -21.43
C LYS A 444 21.13 23.58 -21.19
N THR A 445 21.74 24.24 -22.18
CA THR A 445 22.10 25.66 -22.11
C THR A 445 20.86 26.55 -21.99
N HIS A 446 19.82 26.31 -22.79
CA HIS A 446 18.57 27.07 -22.65
C HIS A 446 17.94 26.89 -21.28
N ILE A 447 17.86 25.65 -20.77
CA ILE A 447 17.32 25.37 -19.43
C ILE A 447 18.13 26.09 -18.35
N LYS A 448 19.46 26.10 -18.46
CA LYS A 448 20.32 26.84 -17.54
C LYS A 448 20.03 28.35 -17.59
N ASN A 449 19.88 28.93 -18.77
CA ASN A 449 19.57 30.35 -18.93
C ASN A 449 18.19 30.71 -18.36
N ILE A 450 17.19 29.84 -18.59
CA ILE A 450 15.84 29.97 -18.01
C ILE A 450 15.94 29.97 -16.49
N TYR A 451 16.66 29.00 -15.90
CA TYR A 451 16.84 28.91 -14.46
C TYR A 451 17.54 30.13 -13.87
N VAL A 452 18.55 30.66 -14.56
CA VAL A 452 19.21 31.91 -14.16
C VAL A 452 18.25 33.10 -14.23
N LYS A 453 17.48 33.27 -15.31
CA LYS A 453 16.49 34.36 -15.46
C LYS A 453 15.40 34.31 -14.40
N LEU A 454 14.99 33.10 -14.01
CA LEU A 454 13.95 32.87 -13.02
C LEU A 454 14.49 32.85 -11.58
N GLU A 455 15.81 32.94 -11.38
CA GLU A 455 16.49 32.82 -10.09
C GLU A 455 16.18 31.51 -9.36
N ILE A 456 16.12 30.42 -10.12
CA ILE A 456 15.85 29.07 -9.62
C ILE A 456 16.98 28.11 -9.97
N HIS A 457 17.00 26.97 -9.29
CA HIS A 457 18.00 25.93 -9.47
C HIS A 457 17.38 24.58 -9.87
N SER A 458 16.05 24.49 -9.89
CA SER A 458 15.36 23.24 -10.15
C SER A 458 14.01 23.44 -10.84
N ARG A 459 13.57 22.39 -11.56
CA ARG A 459 12.20 22.29 -12.11
C ARG A 459 11.14 22.41 -11.02
N MET A 460 11.46 21.99 -9.80
CA MET A 460 10.52 22.09 -8.69
C MET A 460 10.32 23.52 -8.21
N GLU A 461 11.37 24.34 -8.20
CA GLU A 461 11.25 25.76 -7.92
C GLU A 461 10.46 26.48 -9.03
N LEU A 462 10.64 26.10 -10.30
CA LEU A 462 9.77 26.57 -11.39
C LEU A 462 8.29 26.27 -11.10
N ILE A 463 7.99 25.04 -10.68
CA ILE A 463 6.63 24.63 -10.30
C ILE A 463 6.13 25.44 -9.09
N GLN A 464 6.98 25.75 -8.11
CA GLN A 464 6.59 26.57 -6.95
C GLN A 464 6.26 28.01 -7.33
N ILE A 465 7.02 28.61 -8.25
CA ILE A 465 6.71 29.95 -8.80
C ILE A 465 5.32 29.91 -9.43
N LEU A 466 5.09 28.94 -10.32
CA LEU A 466 3.80 28.80 -11.01
C LEU A 466 2.64 28.46 -10.06
N GLU A 467 2.86 27.65 -9.03
CA GLU A 467 1.84 27.35 -8.03
C GLU A 467 1.47 28.59 -7.20
N GLY A 468 2.40 29.52 -7.01
CA GLY A 468 2.14 30.82 -6.39
C GLY A 468 1.26 31.76 -7.23
N GLU A 469 1.26 31.57 -8.55
CA GLU A 469 0.43 32.32 -9.51
C GLU A 469 -0.96 31.68 -9.72
N LEU A 470 -1.17 30.44 -9.26
CA LEU A 470 -2.48 29.81 -9.33
C LEU A 470 -3.48 30.54 -8.41
N PRO A 471 -4.73 30.77 -8.86
CA PRO A 471 -5.79 31.21 -7.97
C PRO A 471 -5.88 30.22 -6.81
N LYS A 472 -5.84 30.72 -5.56
CA LYS A 472 -6.07 29.86 -4.39
C LYS A 472 -7.45 29.24 -4.58
N ALA A 473 -7.49 27.92 -4.75
CA ALA A 473 -8.75 27.20 -4.74
C ALA A 473 -9.40 27.45 -3.38
N GLU A 474 -10.48 28.24 -3.36
CA GLU A 474 -11.38 28.27 -2.22
C GLU A 474 -11.96 26.87 -2.06
N VAL A 475 -11.36 26.10 -1.15
CA VAL A 475 -11.93 24.87 -0.64
C VAL A 475 -13.17 25.28 0.16
N GLY A 476 -14.33 25.39 -0.50
CA GLY A 476 -15.61 25.49 0.20
C GLY A 476 -16.66 26.50 -0.27
N ALA A 477 -16.65 27.00 -1.51
CA ALA A 477 -17.78 27.79 -2.02
C ALA A 477 -18.38 27.14 -3.28
N THR A 478 -19.47 26.41 -3.08
CA THR A 478 -20.48 26.19 -4.13
C THR A 478 -20.84 27.54 -4.72
N ARG A 479 -20.41 27.80 -5.97
CA ARG A 479 -20.95 28.90 -6.78
C ARG A 479 -22.44 28.64 -7.00
N GLU A 480 -23.28 29.20 -6.13
CA GLU A 480 -24.68 29.48 -6.48
C GLU A 480 -24.66 30.43 -7.67
N ARG A 481 -25.19 29.97 -8.81
CA ARG A 481 -25.50 30.86 -9.93
C ARG A 481 -26.67 31.76 -9.49
N PRO A 482 -26.63 33.08 -9.74
CA PRO A 482 -27.80 33.91 -9.53
C PRO A 482 -28.87 33.49 -10.55
N SER A 483 -30.03 33.15 -10.01
CA SER A 483 -31.29 33.03 -10.75
C SER A 483 -31.61 34.38 -11.39
N LEU A 484 -31.69 34.41 -12.72
CA LEU A 484 -32.60 35.31 -13.43
C LEU A 484 -33.85 34.53 -13.81
#